data_AF-A0A7E5VTY2-F1
#
_entry.id   AF-A0A7E5VTY2-F1
#
_cell.length_a   1.000
_cell.length_b   1.000
_cell.length_c   1.000
_cell.angle_alpha   90.00
_cell.angle_beta   90.00
_cell.angle_gamma   90.00
#
_symmetry.space_group_name_H-M   'P 1'
#
loop_
_entity.id
_entity.type
_entity.pdbx_description
1 polymer ?
#
loop_
_entity_poly.entity_id
_entity_poly.type
_entity_poly.pdbx_seq_one_letter_code
_entity_poly.pdbx_strand_id
1 'polypeptide(L)'
;MFTGTLPFLLILVAYANGGKDKPVFSDEIKEIIQTVHDECVSKTGVAEEDITNCENGIFKEDVKLKCYMFCLMEEASLVDENDVVDYDLLVSLIPDEYYDRTSNMIFGCKHLDTPDKDKCQRAFDVHKCSYDKDPAVSNTGHNMLFLAKTDHLQTLFFHITRDNDWLQLIKTKHNYKSFT
;
A
#
# COMPACT_ATOMS: atom_id res chain seq x y z
N MET A 1 -30.29 -47.78 22.95
CA MET A 1 -30.22 -46.35 23.34
C MET A 1 -28.78 -45.91 23.12
N PHE A 2 -28.42 -45.45 21.92
CA PHE A 2 -27.11 -44.87 21.64
C PHE A 2 -27.17 -43.38 21.98
N THR A 3 -26.70 -43.04 23.17
CA THR A 3 -26.59 -41.66 23.65
C THR A 3 -25.49 -40.95 22.89
N GLY A 4 -25.86 -39.83 22.27
CA GLY A 4 -25.04 -39.08 21.32
C GLY A 4 -23.76 -38.50 21.89
N THR A 5 -22.68 -38.64 21.13
CA THR A 5 -21.41 -37.92 21.31
C THR A 5 -20.93 -37.27 20.01
N LEU A 6 -21.80 -37.14 19.00
CA LEU A 6 -21.42 -36.79 17.62
C LEU A 6 -21.67 -35.34 17.13
N PRO A 7 -21.95 -34.29 17.93
CA PRO A 7 -21.98 -32.93 17.37
C PRO A 7 -20.70 -32.11 17.63
N PHE A 8 -19.85 -32.48 18.60
CA PHE A 8 -18.70 -31.64 18.98
C PHE A 8 -17.51 -31.72 18.01
N LEU A 9 -17.35 -32.82 17.27
CA LEU A 9 -16.25 -32.98 16.31
C LEU A 9 -16.45 -32.20 15.00
N LEU A 10 -17.68 -31.80 14.67
CA LEU A 10 -17.96 -31.02 13.46
C LEU A 10 -17.73 -29.52 13.64
N ILE A 11 -17.62 -29.02 14.88
CA ILE A 11 -17.40 -27.60 15.16
C ILE A 11 -15.91 -27.22 15.02
N LEU A 12 -14.99 -28.16 15.18
CA LEU A 12 -13.54 -27.87 15.06
C LEU A 12 -13.05 -27.73 13.61
N VAL A 13 -13.77 -28.27 12.62
CA VAL A 13 -13.36 -28.21 11.20
C VAL A 13 -13.72 -26.86 10.55
N ALA A 14 -14.58 -26.06 11.18
CA ALA A 14 -14.95 -24.74 10.63
C ALA A 14 -13.93 -23.63 10.91
N TYR A 15 -12.93 -23.86 11.78
CA TYR A 15 -11.92 -22.84 12.15
C TYR A 15 -10.71 -22.75 11.20
N ALA A 16 -10.74 -23.42 10.04
CA ALA A 16 -9.58 -23.51 9.14
C ALA A 16 -9.67 -22.65 7.87
N ASN A 17 -10.60 -21.69 7.77
CA ASN A 17 -10.63 -20.76 6.64
C ASN A 17 -10.64 -19.32 7.14
N GLY A 18 -9.45 -18.80 7.48
CA GLY A 18 -9.23 -17.36 7.50
C GLY A 18 -9.50 -16.82 6.11
N GLY A 19 -10.53 -15.97 6.00
CA GLY A 19 -10.99 -15.36 4.75
C GLY A 19 -9.83 -14.69 4.00
N LYS A 20 -9.73 -15.00 2.71
CA LYS A 20 -8.79 -14.40 1.75
C LYS A 20 -9.44 -13.19 1.10
N ASP A 21 -10.14 -12.38 1.88
CA ASP A 21 -10.93 -11.30 1.34
C ASP A 21 -10.00 -10.15 1.00
N LYS A 22 -9.77 -9.95 -0.30
CA LYS A 22 -9.06 -8.78 -0.81
C LYS A 22 -9.96 -7.56 -0.55
N PRO A 23 -9.44 -6.45 -0.01
CA PRO A 23 -10.18 -5.22 0.15
C PRO A 23 -10.75 -4.78 -1.20
N VAL A 24 -12.05 -4.48 -1.20
CA VAL A 24 -12.75 -3.96 -2.36
C VAL A 24 -12.68 -2.44 -2.30
N PHE A 25 -11.92 -1.84 -3.21
CA PHE A 25 -11.78 -0.39 -3.30
C PHE A 25 -12.96 0.23 -4.08
N SER A 26 -13.38 1.44 -3.69
CA SER A 26 -14.33 2.24 -4.48
C SER A 26 -13.71 2.66 -5.81
N ASP A 27 -14.53 3.05 -6.79
CA ASP A 27 -14.01 3.47 -8.09
C ASP A 27 -13.19 4.76 -8.01
N GLU A 28 -13.54 5.68 -7.10
CA GLU A 28 -12.76 6.89 -6.81
C GLU A 28 -11.34 6.56 -6.33
N ILE A 29 -11.21 5.57 -5.44
CA ILE A 29 -9.91 5.14 -4.94
C ILE A 29 -9.09 4.47 -6.05
N LYS A 30 -9.72 3.68 -6.92
CA LYS A 30 -9.04 3.05 -8.07
C LYS A 30 -8.49 4.10 -9.04
N GLU A 31 -9.23 5.18 -9.30
CA GLU A 31 -8.76 6.28 -10.16
C GLU A 31 -7.53 6.98 -9.57
N ILE A 32 -7.50 7.17 -8.25
CA ILE A 32 -6.34 7.75 -7.56
C ILE A 32 -5.13 6.81 -7.65
N ILE A 33 -5.33 5.52 -7.40
CA ILE A 33 -4.28 4.49 -7.53
C ILE A 33 -3.69 4.53 -8.95
N GLN A 34 -4.55 4.51 -9.98
CA GLN A 34 -4.11 4.55 -11.37
C GLN A 34 -3.32 5.83 -11.68
N THR A 35 -3.78 6.98 -11.18
CA THR A 35 -3.10 8.27 -11.41
C THR A 35 -1.68 8.26 -10.84
N VAL A 36 -1.48 7.75 -9.62
CA VAL A 36 -0.15 7.69 -9.03
C VAL A 36 0.74 6.65 -9.71
N HIS A 37 0.16 5.50 -10.07
CA HIS A 37 0.85 4.49 -10.86
C HIS A 37 1.37 5.09 -12.17
N ASP A 38 0.51 5.76 -12.95
CA ASP A 38 0.87 6.39 -14.23
C ASP A 38 1.99 7.44 -14.06
N GLU A 39 1.92 8.27 -13.02
CA GLU A 39 2.96 9.26 -12.69
C GLU A 39 4.30 8.57 -12.38
N CYS A 40 4.29 7.51 -11.57
CA CYS A 40 5.51 6.80 -11.20
C CYS A 40 6.08 5.97 -12.36
N VAL A 41 5.25 5.39 -13.22
CA VAL A 41 5.68 4.76 -14.48
C VAL A 41 6.35 5.81 -15.38
N SER A 42 5.72 6.98 -15.55
CA SER A 42 6.26 8.09 -16.35
C SER A 42 7.61 8.60 -15.81
N LYS A 43 7.72 8.81 -14.50
CA LYS A 43 8.95 9.31 -13.84
C LYS A 43 10.12 8.34 -13.93
N THR A 44 9.86 7.04 -13.78
CA THR A 44 10.92 6.03 -13.63
C THR A 44 11.21 5.28 -14.93
N GLY A 45 10.24 5.25 -15.86
CA GLY A 45 10.32 4.51 -17.11
C GLY A 45 10.38 2.99 -16.91
N VAL A 46 9.89 2.49 -15.77
CA VAL A 46 9.75 1.06 -15.47
C VAL A 46 8.81 0.40 -16.47
N ALA A 47 9.05 -0.88 -16.78
CA ALA A 47 8.15 -1.65 -17.63
C ALA A 47 6.97 -2.17 -16.82
N GLU A 48 5.76 -2.09 -17.37
CA GLU A 48 4.54 -2.66 -16.75
C GLU A 48 4.67 -4.14 -16.42
N GLU A 49 5.38 -4.88 -17.28
CA GLU A 49 5.68 -6.29 -17.06
C GLU A 49 6.50 -6.50 -15.78
N ASP A 50 7.47 -5.62 -15.49
CA ASP A 50 8.30 -5.72 -14.28
C ASP A 50 7.48 -5.42 -13.01
N ILE A 51 6.52 -4.50 -13.08
CA ILE A 51 5.57 -4.21 -11.99
C ILE A 51 4.66 -5.43 -11.77
N THR A 52 4.03 -5.92 -12.84
CA THR A 52 3.14 -7.10 -12.79
C THR A 52 3.86 -8.33 -12.27
N ASN A 53 5.11 -8.55 -12.68
CA ASN A 53 5.94 -9.64 -12.19
C ASN A 53 6.22 -9.49 -10.68
N CYS A 54 6.51 -8.26 -10.22
CA CYS A 54 6.72 -7.99 -8.80
C CYS A 54 5.48 -8.30 -7.95
N GLU A 55 4.27 -7.94 -8.41
CA GLU A 55 3.01 -8.29 -7.74
C GLU A 55 2.78 -9.81 -7.65
N ASN A 56 3.38 -10.57 -8.57
CA ASN A 56 3.36 -12.02 -8.57
C ASN A 56 4.57 -12.65 -7.84
N GLY A 57 5.36 -11.85 -7.12
CA GLY A 57 6.49 -12.31 -6.32
C GLY A 57 7.79 -12.50 -7.09
N ILE A 58 7.87 -12.01 -8.33
CA ILE A 58 9.07 -12.05 -9.15
C ILE A 58 9.77 -10.69 -9.06
N PHE A 59 10.69 -10.59 -8.12
CA PHE A 59 11.45 -9.36 -7.82
C PHE A 59 12.67 -9.23 -8.72
N LYS A 60 12.52 -8.52 -9.84
CA LYS A 60 13.65 -8.19 -10.72
C LYS A 60 14.56 -7.15 -10.07
N GLU A 61 15.86 -7.40 -10.07
CA GLU A 61 16.88 -6.46 -9.57
C GLU A 61 17.14 -5.32 -10.58
N ASP A 62 16.09 -4.54 -10.89
CA ASP A 62 16.12 -3.43 -11.84
C ASP A 62 15.99 -2.08 -11.13
N VAL A 63 16.82 -1.09 -11.52
CA VAL A 63 16.84 0.23 -10.87
C VAL A 63 15.53 0.98 -11.05
N LYS A 64 14.85 0.84 -12.20
CA LYS A 64 13.60 1.54 -12.46
C LYS A 64 12.47 0.95 -11.62
N LEU A 65 12.40 -0.38 -11.49
CA LEU A 65 11.44 -1.04 -10.60
C LEU A 65 11.64 -0.62 -9.14
N LYS A 66 12.90 -0.58 -8.68
CA LYS A 66 13.24 -0.12 -7.33
C LYS A 66 12.78 1.32 -7.09
N CYS A 67 13.07 2.21 -8.03
CA CYS A 67 12.67 3.61 -7.91
C CYS A 67 11.17 3.83 -8.09
N TYR A 68 10.48 2.96 -8.82
CA TYR A 68 9.03 2.96 -8.89
C TYR A 68 8.43 2.71 -7.51
N MET A 69 8.92 1.73 -6.74
CA MET A 69 8.44 1.48 -5.38
C MET A 69 8.66 2.68 -4.45
N PHE A 70 9.83 3.33 -4.53
CA PHE A 70 10.09 4.54 -3.75
C PHE A 70 9.16 5.69 -4.16
N CYS A 71 8.95 5.88 -5.47
CA CYS A 71 8.04 6.90 -6.00
C CYS A 71 6.62 6.76 -5.46
N LEU A 72 6.09 5.53 -5.31
CA LEU A 72 4.77 5.33 -4.72
C LEU A 72 4.69 5.88 -3.28
N MET A 73 5.73 5.67 -2.48
CA MET A 73 5.82 6.21 -1.11
C MET A 73 5.92 7.73 -1.12
N GLU A 74 6.71 8.29 -2.04
CA GLU A 74 6.88 9.73 -2.19
C GLU A 74 5.56 10.42 -2.60
N GLU A 75 4.86 9.88 -3.60
CA GLU A 75 3.56 10.38 -4.06
C GLU A 75 2.46 10.21 -3.01
N ALA A 76 2.57 9.17 -2.17
CA ALA A 76 1.74 9.01 -0.98
C ALA A 76 2.08 10.00 0.16
N SER A 77 3.14 10.81 0.01
CA SER A 77 3.62 11.75 1.03
C SER A 77 4.05 11.05 2.33
N LEU A 78 4.64 9.86 2.18
CA LEU A 78 5.16 9.01 3.26
C LEU A 78 6.67 9.08 3.43
N VAL A 79 7.31 10.00 2.71
CA VAL A 79 8.76 10.15 2.67
C VAL A 79 9.12 11.50 3.27
N ASP A 80 10.10 11.51 4.16
CA ASP A 80 10.61 12.73 4.79
C ASP A 80 11.62 13.48 3.91
N GLU A 81 12.17 14.59 4.42
CA GLU A 81 13.16 15.40 3.72
C GLU A 81 14.52 14.71 3.48
N ASN A 82 14.76 13.58 4.14
CA ASN A 82 15.98 12.78 4.03
C ASN A 82 15.78 11.52 3.18
N ASP A 83 14.68 11.45 2.41
CA ASP A 83 14.29 10.30 1.61
C ASP A 83 14.05 9.02 2.46
N VAL A 84 13.68 9.16 3.73
CA VAL A 84 13.35 8.04 4.63
C VAL A 84 11.83 7.86 4.70
N VAL A 85 11.37 6.61 4.64
CA VAL A 85 9.94 6.31 4.74
C VAL A 85 9.48 6.40 6.19
N ASP A 86 8.40 7.16 6.44
CA ASP A 86 7.72 7.18 7.73
C ASP A 86 6.81 5.93 7.86
N TYR A 87 7.39 4.86 8.38
CA TYR A 87 6.70 3.59 8.59
C TYR A 87 5.61 3.66 9.66
N ASP A 88 5.72 4.58 10.61
CA ASP A 88 4.72 4.71 11.67
C ASP A 88 3.49 5.44 11.11
N LEU A 89 3.69 6.47 10.27
CA LEU A 89 2.63 7.09 9.47
C LEU A 89 2.02 6.06 8.51
N LEU A 90 2.83 5.32 7.75
CA LEU A 90 2.35 4.25 6.87
C LEU A 90 1.46 3.24 7.60
N VAL A 91 1.80 2.86 8.83
CA VAL A 91 0.99 1.92 9.61
C VAL A 91 -0.28 2.56 10.16
N SER A 92 -0.24 3.84 10.53
CA SER A 92 -1.43 4.58 11.01
C SER A 92 -2.54 4.71 9.95
N LEU A 93 -2.15 4.51 8.70
CA LEU A 93 -2.96 4.60 7.51
C LEU A 93 -3.70 3.28 7.17
N ILE A 94 -3.38 2.19 7.87
CA ILE A 94 -3.99 0.87 7.63
C ILE A 94 -5.34 0.78 8.34
N PRO A 95 -6.43 0.34 7.68
CA PRO A 95 -7.72 0.13 8.33
C PRO A 95 -7.63 -0.89 9.47
N ASP A 96 -8.40 -0.69 10.54
CA ASP A 96 -8.40 -1.53 11.75
C ASP A 96 -8.50 -3.04 11.46
N GLU A 97 -9.31 -3.43 10.47
CA GLU A 97 -9.49 -4.83 10.04
C GLU A 97 -8.17 -5.50 9.62
N TYR A 98 -7.24 -4.74 9.05
CA TYR A 98 -5.96 -5.23 8.53
C TYR A 98 -4.76 -4.80 9.37
N TYR A 99 -4.98 -3.99 10.42
CA TYR A 99 -3.92 -3.30 11.16
C TYR A 99 -2.88 -4.27 11.74
N ASP A 100 -3.29 -5.23 12.57
CA ASP A 100 -2.35 -6.13 13.25
C ASP A 100 -1.53 -6.96 12.25
N ARG A 101 -2.18 -7.50 11.22
CA ARG A 101 -1.52 -8.35 10.23
C ARG A 101 -0.51 -7.54 9.41
N THR A 102 -0.91 -6.38 8.93
CA THR A 102 -0.11 -5.55 8.02
C THR A 102 0.99 -4.79 8.76
N SER A 103 0.72 -4.28 9.96
CA SER A 103 1.72 -3.60 10.80
C SER A 103 2.83 -4.55 11.24
N ASN A 104 2.50 -5.78 11.66
CA ASN A 104 3.50 -6.80 12.02
C ASN A 104 4.40 -7.17 10.82
N MET A 105 3.83 -7.24 9.62
CA MET A 105 4.59 -7.45 8.39
C MET A 105 5.57 -6.29 8.14
N ILE A 106 5.07 -5.05 8.10
CA ILE A 106 5.86 -3.84 7.81
C ILE A 106 6.95 -3.63 8.86
N PHE A 107 6.60 -3.64 10.15
CA PHE A 107 7.56 -3.44 11.23
C PHE A 107 8.59 -4.56 11.33
N GLY A 108 8.24 -5.77 10.89
CA GLY A 108 9.20 -6.86 10.73
C GLY A 108 10.25 -6.63 9.65
N CYS A 109 10.06 -5.65 8.75
CA CYS A 109 10.94 -5.39 7.60
C CYS A 109 11.54 -3.98 7.59
N LYS A 110 10.97 -3.00 8.31
CA LYS A 110 11.44 -1.60 8.30
C LYS A 110 12.92 -1.40 8.65
N HIS A 111 13.52 -2.36 9.37
CA HIS A 111 14.95 -2.36 9.68
C HIS A 111 15.87 -2.46 8.45
N LEU A 112 15.32 -2.77 7.26
CA LEU A 112 16.06 -2.81 6.00
C LEU A 112 16.15 -1.43 5.32
N ASP A 113 15.38 -0.43 5.76
CA ASP A 113 15.53 0.96 5.33
C ASP A 113 16.71 1.60 6.06
N THR A 114 17.92 1.27 5.60
CA THR A 114 19.18 1.69 6.22
C THR A 114 19.86 2.77 5.38
N PRO A 115 20.26 3.92 5.96
CA PRO A 115 20.72 5.09 5.20
C PRO A 115 22.03 4.89 4.42
N ASP A 116 22.71 3.75 4.58
CA ASP A 116 23.90 3.37 3.81
C ASP A 116 23.60 2.90 2.37
N LYS A 117 22.33 2.67 2.04
CA LYS A 117 21.88 2.28 0.70
C LYS A 117 21.16 3.42 -0.02
N ASP A 118 21.14 3.34 -1.35
CA ASP A 118 20.29 4.19 -2.18
C ASP A 118 18.80 4.04 -1.81
N LYS A 119 18.05 5.15 -1.84
CA LYS A 119 16.64 5.20 -1.41
C LYS A 119 15.72 4.23 -2.17
N CYS A 120 15.96 4.05 -3.47
CA CYS A 120 15.19 3.11 -4.28
C CYS A 120 15.47 1.67 -3.84
N GLN A 121 16.74 1.36 -3.54
CA GLN A 121 17.11 0.04 -3.03
C GLN A 121 16.47 -0.26 -1.67
N ARG A 122 16.45 0.72 -0.75
CA ARG A 122 15.85 0.57 0.58
C ARG A 122 14.36 0.25 0.51
N ALA A 123 13.60 1.01 -0.29
CA ALA A 123 12.18 0.77 -0.51
C ALA A 123 11.93 -0.64 -1.07
N PHE A 124 12.74 -1.06 -2.04
CA PHE A 124 12.66 -2.38 -2.63
C PHE A 124 12.96 -3.51 -1.64
N ASP A 125 14.02 -3.37 -0.83
CA ASP A 125 14.40 -4.37 0.18
C ASP A 125 13.28 -4.58 1.20
N VAL A 126 12.66 -3.49 1.66
CA VAL A 126 11.54 -3.54 2.60
C VAL A 126 10.31 -4.17 1.96
N HIS A 127 9.99 -3.82 0.71
CA HIS A 127 8.84 -4.39 -0.01
C HIS A 127 9.01 -5.90 -0.25
N LYS A 128 10.21 -6.32 -0.70
CA LYS A 128 10.55 -7.74 -0.90
C LYS A 128 10.46 -8.54 0.39
N CYS A 129 11.01 -8.02 1.49
CA CYS A 129 10.87 -8.64 2.81
C CYS A 129 9.39 -8.74 3.25
N SER A 130 8.60 -7.70 2.99
CA SER A 130 7.17 -7.68 3.37
C SER A 130 6.40 -8.75 2.60
N TYR A 131 6.69 -8.90 1.31
CA TYR A 131 6.17 -9.98 0.48
C TYR A 131 6.54 -11.35 1.02
N ASP A 132 7.82 -11.58 1.35
CA ASP A 132 8.28 -12.87 1.88
C ASP A 132 7.60 -13.26 3.21
N LYS A 133 7.23 -12.26 4.02
CA LYS A 133 6.49 -12.47 5.28
C LYS A 133 5.02 -12.79 5.05
N ASP A 134 4.35 -12.05 4.17
CA ASP A 134 2.94 -12.25 3.89
C ASP A 134 2.59 -11.85 2.43
N PRO A 135 2.72 -12.80 1.48
CA PRO A 135 2.43 -12.54 0.08
C PRO A 135 0.97 -12.10 -0.16
N ALA A 136 0.03 -12.62 0.64
CA ALA A 136 -1.39 -12.31 0.46
C ALA A 136 -1.71 -10.86 0.85
N VAL A 137 -1.05 -10.32 1.88
CA VAL A 137 -1.16 -8.90 2.25
C VAL A 137 -0.34 -8.02 1.33
N SER A 138 0.88 -8.41 0.98
CA SER A 138 1.74 -7.59 0.11
C SER A 138 1.16 -7.36 -1.28
N ASN A 139 0.51 -8.37 -1.88
CA ASN A 139 -0.18 -8.26 -3.17
C ASN A 139 -1.41 -7.34 -3.12
N THR A 140 -1.89 -7.07 -1.91
CA THR A 140 -3.03 -6.22 -1.62
C THR A 140 -2.57 -4.79 -1.25
N GLY A 141 -1.38 -4.68 -0.65
CA GLY A 141 -0.82 -3.46 -0.06
C GLY A 141 -0.43 -2.38 -1.06
N HIS A 142 -0.03 -2.73 -2.29
CA HIS A 142 0.23 -1.73 -3.36
C HIS A 142 -0.97 -0.79 -3.60
N ASN A 143 -2.19 -1.30 -3.43
CA ASN A 143 -3.41 -0.52 -3.56
C ASN A 143 -3.85 0.12 -2.23
N MET A 144 -3.37 -0.39 -1.09
CA MET A 144 -3.75 0.10 0.25
C MET A 144 -3.00 1.38 0.65
N LEU A 145 -1.77 1.59 0.15
CA LEU A 145 -1.00 2.84 0.36
C LEU A 145 -1.82 4.09 -0.02
N PHE A 146 -2.74 3.95 -0.98
CA PHE A 146 -3.56 5.02 -1.53
C PHE A 146 -4.87 5.26 -0.77
N LEU A 147 -5.43 4.22 -0.12
CA LEU A 147 -6.65 4.34 0.68
C LEU A 147 -6.54 5.36 1.81
N ALA A 148 -5.36 5.44 2.38
CA ALA A 148 -5.19 6.19 3.59
C ALA A 148 -4.98 7.68 3.33
N LYS A 149 -4.54 8.04 2.12
CA LYS A 149 -4.57 9.41 1.65
C LYS A 149 -6.01 9.89 1.49
N THR A 150 -6.94 9.03 1.05
CA THR A 150 -8.37 9.37 0.98
C THR A 150 -8.99 9.58 2.36
N ASP A 151 -8.72 8.72 3.35
CA ASP A 151 -9.35 8.84 4.68
C ASP A 151 -8.75 9.98 5.54
N HIS A 152 -7.42 10.17 5.51
CA HIS A 152 -6.75 11.20 6.30
C HIS A 152 -6.89 12.61 5.69
N LEU A 153 -7.00 12.71 4.36
CA LEU A 153 -7.47 13.94 3.71
C LEU A 153 -8.96 14.14 3.93
N GLN A 154 -9.81 13.11 3.90
CA GLN A 154 -11.23 13.27 4.21
C GLN A 154 -11.46 13.80 5.62
N THR A 155 -10.70 13.40 6.65
CA THR A 155 -10.89 13.94 8.00
C THR A 155 -10.42 15.39 8.16
N LEU A 156 -9.26 15.74 7.58
CA LEU A 156 -8.76 17.12 7.57
C LEU A 156 -9.62 18.05 6.70
N PHE A 157 -10.18 17.56 5.61
CA PHE A 157 -11.07 18.33 4.74
C PHE A 157 -12.55 18.27 5.13
N PHE A 158 -13.05 17.25 5.86
CA PHE A 158 -14.43 17.27 6.37
C PHE A 158 -14.65 18.47 7.31
N HIS A 159 -13.59 18.93 7.97
CA HIS A 159 -13.63 20.15 8.78
C HIS A 159 -13.45 21.44 7.96
N ILE A 160 -12.98 21.38 6.71
CA ILE A 160 -12.62 22.56 5.89
C ILE A 160 -13.56 22.78 4.70
N THR A 161 -14.13 21.75 4.07
CA THR A 161 -14.89 21.88 2.82
C THR A 161 -16.25 21.18 2.90
N ARG A 162 -17.23 21.87 3.50
CA ARG A 162 -18.65 21.66 3.24
C ARG A 162 -19.00 22.38 1.93
N ASP A 163 -18.56 21.86 0.79
CA ASP A 163 -19.12 22.06 -0.55
C ASP A 163 -18.29 21.24 -1.57
N ASN A 164 -18.98 20.57 -2.50
CA ASN A 164 -18.48 19.48 -3.36
C ASN A 164 -17.46 19.91 -4.43
N ASP A 165 -16.19 20.13 -4.10
CA ASP A 165 -15.19 20.62 -5.08
C ASP A 165 -13.84 19.87 -5.12
N TRP A 166 -13.81 18.62 -4.68
CA TRP A 166 -12.58 17.81 -4.60
C TRP A 166 -11.92 17.48 -5.94
N LEU A 167 -12.73 17.24 -6.97
CA LEU A 167 -12.24 17.01 -8.33
C LEU A 167 -11.56 18.26 -8.92
N GLN A 168 -11.88 19.48 -8.45
CA GLN A 168 -11.20 20.70 -8.88
C GLN A 168 -9.85 20.89 -8.17
N LEU A 169 -9.66 20.36 -6.96
CA LEU A 169 -8.39 20.45 -6.24
C LEU A 169 -7.30 19.56 -6.82
N ILE A 170 -7.66 18.35 -7.27
CA ILE A 170 -6.74 17.49 -8.04
C ILE A 170 -6.37 18.16 -9.37
N LYS A 171 -7.35 18.75 -10.07
CA LYS A 171 -7.13 19.49 -11.33
C LYS A 171 -6.33 20.78 -11.15
N THR A 172 -6.43 21.46 -10.00
CA THR A 172 -5.64 22.67 -9.70
C THR A 172 -4.22 22.34 -9.25
N LYS A 173 -3.99 21.22 -8.54
CA LYS A 173 -2.62 20.77 -8.21
C LYS A 173 -1.84 20.33 -9.46
N HIS A 174 -2.49 19.69 -10.44
CA HIS A 174 -1.90 19.44 -11.76
C HIS A 174 -1.66 20.73 -12.58
N ASN A 175 -2.43 21.80 -12.36
CA ASN A 175 -2.18 23.11 -12.98
C ASN A 175 -1.11 23.95 -12.28
N TYR A 176 -0.80 23.71 -11.00
CA TYR A 176 0.20 24.47 -10.26
C TYR A 176 1.65 24.24 -10.76
N LYS A 177 1.91 23.10 -11.41
CA LYS A 177 3.22 22.83 -12.08
C LYS A 177 3.44 23.66 -13.37
N SER A 178 2.54 24.58 -13.73
CA SER A 178 2.74 25.55 -14.82
C SER A 178 3.21 26.94 -14.36
N PHE A 179 3.48 27.15 -13.07
CA PHE A 179 4.01 28.42 -12.56
C PHE A 179 5.12 28.22 -11.52
N THR A 180 6.25 27.69 -11.97
CA THR A 180 7.64 28.11 -11.64
C THR A 180 8.60 27.40 -12.57
#